data_AF-A0A9E0H5E7-F1
#
_entry.id   AF-A0A9E0H5E7-F1
#
_cell.length_a   1.000
_cell.length_b   1.000
_cell.length_c   1.000
_cell.angle_alpha   90.00
_cell.angle_beta   90.00
_cell.angle_gamma   90.00
#
_symmetry.space_group_name_H-M   'P 1'
#
loop_
_entity.id
_entity.type
_entity.pdbx_description
1 polymer ?
#
loop_
_entity_poly.entity_id
_entity_poly.type
_entity_poly.pdbx_seq_one_letter_code
_entity_poly.pdbx_strand_id
1 'polypeptide(L)'
;MKTLDGAIAVVVIAVFGSGAHLAVADDALPAGGPAASATSEPAPESASEPVPGAPVISTDGPPATASAAMESVRYSTWTLVADGASLALVIGGGAVGNGVVMSVGFAGGALGAPVIHVARGNFGRAAISAALRQGLFWGGVLIGAQVSDGDCGDSDGDFAICTDGLAGALVGGLLGYGAAAVIDAAALAVERRPARSASAALAVHPRISITGERVQLGLAGQF
;
A
#
# COMPACT_ATOMS: atom_id res chain seq x y z
N MET A 1 41.23 -24.81 -10.73
CA MET A 1 40.06 -24.85 -9.84
C MET A 1 40.43 -24.09 -8.58
N LYS A 2 39.84 -22.91 -8.35
CA LYS A 2 40.07 -22.10 -7.14
C LYS A 2 38.98 -22.46 -6.13
N THR A 3 39.39 -22.92 -4.97
CA THR A 3 38.53 -23.13 -3.80
C THR A 3 38.01 -21.77 -3.33
N LEU A 4 36.69 -21.57 -3.38
CA LEU A 4 36.03 -20.50 -2.64
C LEU A 4 35.84 -21.03 -1.21
N ASP A 5 36.86 -20.82 -0.38
CA ASP A 5 36.74 -21.06 1.05
C ASP A 5 35.75 -20.06 1.67
N GLY A 6 34.62 -20.60 2.09
CA GLY A 6 33.98 -20.36 3.39
C GLY A 6 34.00 -18.94 3.93
N ALA A 7 32.98 -18.17 3.58
CA ALA A 7 32.37 -17.21 4.50
C ALA A 7 30.96 -16.85 4.02
N ILE A 8 30.02 -17.81 4.08
CA ILE A 8 28.60 -17.43 4.18
C ILE A 8 28.41 -16.93 5.60
N ALA A 9 28.82 -15.68 5.84
CA ALA A 9 28.30 -14.91 6.95
C ALA A 9 26.81 -14.74 6.68
N VAL A 10 25.99 -15.56 7.33
CA VAL A 10 24.57 -15.28 7.48
C VAL A 10 24.50 -14.02 8.32
N VAL A 11 24.58 -12.86 7.66
CA VAL A 11 24.29 -11.57 8.26
C VAL A 11 22.77 -11.54 8.41
N VAL A 12 22.28 -12.12 9.50
CA VAL A 12 21.01 -11.73 10.08
C VAL A 12 21.23 -10.28 10.53
N ILE A 13 20.90 -9.32 9.67
CA ILE A 13 20.82 -7.93 10.11
C ILE A 13 19.63 -7.90 11.06
N ALA A 14 19.93 -7.90 12.36
CA ALA A 14 19.02 -7.44 13.38
C ALA A 14 18.72 -5.95 13.12
N VAL A 15 17.70 -5.67 12.32
CA VAL A 15 17.12 -4.33 12.20
C VAL A 15 16.16 -4.12 13.36
N PHE A 16 16.70 -4.14 14.58
CA PHE A 16 16.04 -3.61 15.77
C PHE A 16 17.14 -3.02 16.65
N GLY A 17 17.38 -1.72 16.49
CA GLY A 17 18.32 -1.01 17.35
C GLY A 17 18.63 0.41 16.89
N SER A 18 18.06 1.36 17.62
CA SER A 18 18.49 2.76 17.74
C SER A 18 18.27 3.71 16.56
N GLY A 19 17.23 4.53 16.72
CA GLY A 19 17.45 5.98 16.79
C GLY A 19 17.71 6.71 15.47
N ALA A 20 16.87 6.51 14.46
CA ALA A 20 16.71 7.54 13.44
C ALA A 20 15.71 8.59 13.96
N HIS A 21 16.23 9.63 14.60
CA HIS A 21 15.58 10.94 14.59
C HIS A 21 15.47 11.38 13.12
N LEU A 22 14.41 10.95 12.43
CA LEU A 22 14.01 11.54 11.17
C LEU A 22 13.55 12.96 11.50
N ALA A 23 14.44 13.91 11.26
CA ALA A 23 14.09 15.31 11.13
C ALA A 23 12.92 15.40 10.14
N VAL A 24 11.75 15.69 10.69
CA VAL A 24 10.59 16.18 9.95
C VAL A 24 11.09 17.46 9.27
N ALA A 25 11.24 17.42 7.94
CA ALA A 25 11.32 18.65 7.18
C ALA A 25 9.97 19.35 7.36
N ASP A 26 9.96 20.34 8.26
CA ASP A 26 8.97 21.41 8.31
C ASP A 26 9.04 22.16 6.96
N ASP A 27 8.39 21.61 5.93
CA ASP A 27 8.07 22.39 4.75
C ASP A 27 6.98 23.38 5.15
N ALA A 28 7.47 24.57 5.44
CA ALA A 28 6.73 25.76 5.78
C ALA A 28 5.51 25.94 4.86
N LEU A 29 4.35 26.01 5.49
CA LEU A 29 3.12 26.52 4.90
C LEU A 29 3.41 27.89 4.25
N PRO A 30 3.04 28.11 2.97
CA PRO A 30 2.96 29.46 2.45
C PRO A 30 1.81 30.20 3.16
N ALA A 31 2.19 31.12 4.03
CA ALA A 31 1.34 32.16 4.56
C ALA A 31 1.10 33.25 3.49
N GLY A 32 -0.17 33.64 3.30
CA GLY A 32 -0.61 34.74 2.43
C GLY A 32 -1.74 34.28 1.52
N GLY A 33 -3.03 34.55 1.82
CA GLY A 33 -3.67 35.87 1.72
C GLY A 33 -4.22 36.07 0.29
N PRO A 34 -5.47 36.51 0.06
CA PRO A 34 -6.01 37.73 0.67
C PRO A 34 -7.42 37.61 1.26
N ALA A 35 -7.70 38.59 2.12
CA ALA A 35 -9.01 38.98 2.60
C ALA A 35 -9.86 39.64 1.50
N ALA A 36 -11.16 39.79 1.82
CA ALA A 36 -12.21 40.55 1.14
C ALA A 36 -13.02 39.73 0.10
N SER A 37 -14.35 39.78 0.04
CA SER A 37 -15.25 40.90 0.39
C SER A 37 -16.62 40.41 0.86
N ALA A 38 -17.16 41.12 1.84
CA ALA A 38 -18.58 41.12 2.20
C ALA A 38 -19.38 42.01 1.23
N THR A 39 -20.46 41.50 0.62
CA THR A 39 -21.66 42.21 0.09
C THR A 39 -22.51 41.15 -0.65
N SER A 40 -23.83 40.99 -0.56
CA SER A 40 -24.93 41.80 -0.01
C SER A 40 -26.13 40.88 0.29
N GLU A 41 -26.81 41.14 1.41
CA GLU A 41 -28.22 40.88 1.71
C GLU A 41 -29.13 41.82 0.87
N PRO A 42 -30.47 41.73 0.77
CA PRO A 42 -31.46 40.63 0.82
C PRO A 42 -32.35 40.56 -0.46
N ALA A 43 -33.23 39.56 -0.57
CA ALA A 43 -34.48 39.68 -1.32
C ALA A 43 -35.65 39.07 -0.51
N PRO A 44 -36.71 39.84 -0.19
CA PRO A 44 -37.89 39.33 0.52
C PRO A 44 -38.99 38.98 -0.49
N GLU A 45 -39.33 37.69 -0.64
CA GLU A 45 -40.60 37.26 -1.27
C GLU A 45 -40.67 35.72 -1.11
N SER A 46 -41.73 35.09 -0.61
CA SER A 46 -43.14 35.44 -0.61
C SER A 46 -43.80 34.76 0.60
N ALA A 47 -44.64 35.51 1.32
CA ALA A 47 -45.44 34.98 2.41
C ALA A 47 -46.63 34.20 1.83
N SER A 48 -46.49 32.88 1.72
CA SER A 48 -47.61 31.98 1.51
C SER A 48 -48.38 31.83 2.83
N GLU A 49 -49.68 32.12 2.81
CA GLU A 49 -50.59 31.93 3.94
C GLU A 49 -50.48 30.50 4.50
N PRO A 50 -50.29 30.34 5.83
CA PRO A 50 -50.32 29.03 6.46
C PRO A 50 -51.77 28.54 6.49
N VAL A 51 -52.04 27.49 5.71
CA VAL A 51 -53.23 26.66 5.89
C VAL A 51 -53.23 26.15 7.35
N PRO A 52 -54.30 26.36 8.14
CA PRO A 52 -54.45 25.78 9.48
C PRO A 52 -54.58 24.25 9.39
N GLY A 53 -53.45 23.59 9.15
CA GLY A 53 -53.29 22.15 9.14
C GLY A 53 -53.06 21.63 10.55
N ALA A 54 -53.71 20.51 10.85
CA ALA A 54 -53.66 19.76 12.10
C ALA A 54 -52.25 19.68 12.73
N PRO A 55 -52.15 19.54 14.07
CA PRO A 55 -50.88 19.37 14.76
C PRO A 55 -50.10 18.20 14.17
N VAL A 56 -49.09 18.52 13.35
CA VAL A 56 -48.11 17.55 12.87
C VAL A 56 -47.28 17.20 14.09
N ILE A 57 -47.51 16.03 14.66
CA ILE A 57 -46.58 15.43 15.60
C ILE A 57 -45.29 15.21 14.82
N SER A 58 -44.38 16.17 14.91
CA SER A 58 -43.04 16.02 14.39
C SER A 58 -42.40 14.94 15.24
N THR A 59 -42.34 13.72 14.72
CA THR A 59 -41.40 12.71 15.18
C THR A 59 -40.01 13.18 14.80
N ASP A 60 -39.54 14.23 15.46
CA ASP A 60 -38.14 14.63 15.53
C ASP A 60 -37.41 13.54 16.33
N GLY A 61 -37.27 12.38 15.70
CA GLY A 61 -36.26 11.42 16.11
C GLY A 61 -34.91 12.15 16.03
N PRO A 62 -33.99 11.90 16.99
CA PRO A 62 -32.67 12.52 16.96
C PRO A 62 -32.10 12.38 15.55
N PRO A 63 -31.57 13.48 14.96
CA PRO A 63 -31.15 13.50 13.58
C PRO A 63 -30.28 12.29 13.33
N ALA A 64 -30.73 11.40 12.43
CA ALA A 64 -30.00 10.20 12.08
C ALA A 64 -28.58 10.66 11.74
N THR A 65 -27.62 10.27 12.56
CA THR A 65 -26.22 10.59 12.34
C THR A 65 -25.86 9.94 11.02
N ALA A 66 -25.83 10.75 9.96
CA ALA A 66 -25.50 10.29 8.63
C ALA A 66 -24.11 9.68 8.72
N SER A 67 -24.06 8.34 8.72
CA SER A 67 -22.82 7.60 8.72
C SER A 67 -21.99 8.12 7.56
N ALA A 68 -20.86 8.76 7.87
CA ALA A 68 -19.99 9.32 6.85
C ALA A 68 -19.66 8.19 5.87
N ALA A 69 -20.03 8.37 4.60
CA ALA A 69 -19.73 7.38 3.58
C ALA A 69 -18.22 7.13 3.58
N MET A 70 -17.80 5.86 3.55
CA MET A 70 -16.37 5.49 3.51
C MET A 70 -16.02 5.09 2.08
N GLU A 71 -15.00 5.72 1.51
CA GLU A 71 -14.43 5.37 0.22
C GLU A 71 -13.28 4.37 0.40
N SER A 72 -13.26 3.31 -0.42
CA SER A 72 -12.16 2.35 -0.43
C SER A 72 -11.19 2.64 -1.57
N VAL A 73 -9.97 3.06 -1.24
CA VAL A 73 -8.88 3.24 -2.20
C VAL A 73 -7.95 2.03 -2.15
N ARG A 74 -7.71 1.39 -3.29
CA ARG A 74 -6.83 0.23 -3.39
C ARG A 74 -5.49 0.62 -3.99
N TYR A 75 -4.40 0.09 -3.45
CA TYR A 75 -3.04 0.25 -3.98
C TYR A 75 -2.30 -1.08 -4.12
N SER A 76 -3.05 -2.19 -4.16
CA SER A 76 -2.55 -3.56 -4.29
C SER A 76 -1.67 -3.78 -5.54
N THR A 77 -1.97 -3.09 -6.64
CA THR A 77 -1.16 -3.19 -7.85
C THR A 77 0.29 -2.77 -7.61
N TRP A 78 0.53 -1.77 -6.77
CA TRP A 78 1.89 -1.30 -6.48
C TRP A 78 2.69 -2.29 -5.66
N THR A 79 2.06 -2.95 -4.68
CA THR A 79 2.74 -4.00 -3.90
C THR A 79 3.05 -5.21 -4.78
N LEU A 80 2.11 -5.65 -5.62
CA LEU A 80 2.32 -6.75 -6.57
C LEU A 80 3.41 -6.46 -7.61
N VAL A 81 3.52 -5.23 -8.11
CA VAL A 81 4.60 -4.84 -9.03
C VAL A 81 5.96 -4.90 -8.34
N ALA A 82 6.06 -4.39 -7.11
CA ALA A 82 7.29 -4.47 -6.32
C ALA A 82 7.69 -5.94 -6.05
N ASP A 83 6.72 -6.79 -5.75
CA ASP A 83 6.95 -8.22 -5.51
C ASP A 83 7.37 -8.96 -6.77
N GLY A 84 6.70 -8.70 -7.89
CA GLY A 84 7.03 -9.28 -9.18
C GLY A 84 8.44 -8.89 -9.64
N ALA A 85 8.81 -7.62 -9.49
CA ALA A 85 10.16 -7.15 -9.80
C ALA A 85 11.22 -7.83 -8.91
N SER A 86 10.94 -7.94 -7.61
CA SER A 86 11.84 -8.59 -6.65
C SER A 86 12.03 -10.07 -6.97
N LEU A 87 10.93 -10.78 -7.27
CA LEU A 87 10.97 -12.18 -7.66
C LEU A 87 11.73 -12.39 -8.98
N ALA A 88 11.52 -11.51 -9.96
CA ALA A 88 12.27 -11.55 -11.21
C ALA A 88 13.78 -11.37 -10.99
N LEU A 89 14.20 -10.52 -10.04
CA LEU A 89 15.60 -10.35 -9.66
C LEU A 89 16.16 -11.59 -8.93
N VAL A 90 15.38 -12.22 -8.06
CA VAL A 90 15.81 -13.48 -7.41
C VAL A 90 16.02 -14.58 -8.45
N ILE A 91 15.03 -14.82 -9.32
CA ILE A 91 15.09 -15.87 -10.34
C ILE A 91 16.19 -15.55 -11.38
N GLY A 92 16.19 -14.33 -11.90
CA GLY A 92 17.17 -13.88 -12.90
C GLY A 92 18.60 -13.89 -12.36
N GLY A 93 18.80 -13.39 -11.14
CA GLY A 93 20.08 -13.42 -10.43
C GLY A 93 20.59 -14.84 -10.20
N GLY A 94 19.70 -15.75 -9.78
CA GLY A 94 20.01 -17.17 -9.63
C GLY A 94 20.39 -17.83 -10.97
N ALA A 95 19.64 -17.56 -12.04
CA ALA A 95 19.88 -18.14 -13.36
C ALA A 95 21.25 -17.76 -13.96
N VAL A 96 21.76 -16.57 -13.65
CA VAL A 96 23.10 -16.11 -14.12
C VAL A 96 24.19 -16.25 -13.06
N GLY A 97 23.90 -16.85 -11.90
CA GLY A 97 24.85 -17.01 -10.79
C GLY A 97 25.31 -15.70 -10.15
N ASN A 98 24.52 -14.62 -10.25
CA ASN A 98 24.84 -13.32 -9.67
C ASN A 98 24.20 -13.15 -8.29
N GLY A 99 24.99 -13.44 -7.26
CA GLY A 99 24.57 -13.32 -5.87
C GLY A 99 24.10 -11.93 -5.46
N VAL A 100 24.71 -10.86 -6.00
CA VAL A 100 24.32 -9.47 -5.67
C VAL A 100 22.91 -9.17 -6.18
N VAL A 101 22.62 -9.50 -7.44
CA VAL A 101 21.28 -9.32 -8.03
C VAL A 101 20.25 -10.12 -7.26
N MET A 102 20.60 -11.36 -6.88
CA MET A 102 19.72 -12.21 -6.08
C MET A 102 19.47 -11.61 -4.68
N SER A 103 20.49 -11.10 -3.99
CA SER A 103 20.35 -10.43 -2.69
C SER A 103 19.50 -9.17 -2.78
N VAL A 104 19.65 -8.37 -3.84
CA VAL A 104 18.78 -7.21 -4.09
C VAL A 104 17.34 -7.64 -4.30
N GLY A 105 17.10 -8.73 -5.03
CA GLY A 105 15.77 -9.33 -5.17
C GLY A 105 15.17 -9.76 -3.83
N PHE A 106 15.95 -10.44 -2.98
CA PHE A 106 15.47 -10.83 -1.65
C PHE A 106 15.17 -9.63 -0.75
N ALA A 107 16.04 -8.62 -0.72
CA ALA A 107 15.82 -7.40 0.04
C ALA A 107 14.57 -6.64 -0.47
N GLY A 108 14.42 -6.55 -1.79
CA GLY A 108 13.24 -5.97 -2.43
C GLY A 108 11.97 -6.73 -2.08
N GLY A 109 12.00 -8.07 -2.06
CA GLY A 109 10.82 -8.86 -1.71
C GLY A 109 10.45 -8.76 -0.23
N ALA A 110 11.44 -8.68 0.65
CA ALA A 110 11.22 -8.52 2.08
C ALA A 110 10.67 -7.14 2.45
N LEU A 111 11.17 -6.08 1.80
CA LEU A 111 10.91 -4.69 2.22
C LEU A 111 10.03 -3.88 1.26
N GLY A 112 9.85 -4.31 0.01
CA GLY A 112 9.17 -3.54 -1.04
C GLY A 112 7.75 -3.13 -0.65
N ALA A 113 6.89 -4.09 -0.33
CA ALA A 113 5.53 -3.77 0.11
C ALA A 113 5.47 -3.08 1.48
N PRO A 114 6.24 -3.47 2.51
CA PRO A 114 6.32 -2.70 3.76
C PRO A 114 6.66 -1.22 3.54
N VAL A 115 7.63 -0.91 2.66
CA VAL A 115 7.98 0.47 2.30
C VAL A 115 6.80 1.18 1.63
N ILE A 116 6.06 0.51 0.75
CA ILE A 116 4.84 1.07 0.13
C ILE A 116 3.77 1.36 1.18
N HIS A 117 3.57 0.48 2.17
CA HIS A 117 2.64 0.72 3.28
C HIS A 117 3.07 1.92 4.13
N VAL A 118 4.36 2.04 4.45
CA VAL A 118 4.92 3.21 5.16
C VAL A 118 4.73 4.49 4.37
N ALA A 119 5.00 4.47 3.06
CA ALA A 119 4.79 5.62 2.17
C ALA A 119 3.31 6.05 2.09
N ARG A 120 2.37 5.17 2.43
CA ARG A 120 0.93 5.44 2.55
C ARG A 120 0.48 5.83 3.95
N GLY A 121 1.40 5.99 4.90
CA GLY A 121 1.10 6.30 6.31
C GLY A 121 0.58 5.10 7.12
N ASN A 122 0.66 3.88 6.59
CA ASN A 122 0.11 2.67 7.20
C ASN A 122 1.18 1.83 7.92
N PHE A 123 1.85 2.40 8.93
CA PHE A 123 2.97 1.74 9.64
C PHE A 123 2.59 0.38 10.26
N GLY A 124 1.41 0.27 10.87
CA GLY A 124 0.94 -1.00 11.44
C GLY A 124 0.77 -2.09 10.37
N ARG A 125 0.30 -1.71 9.18
CA ARG A 125 0.17 -2.65 8.05
C ARG A 125 1.53 -3.02 7.47
N ALA A 126 2.49 -2.10 7.48
CA ALA A 126 3.86 -2.40 7.06
C ALA A 126 4.50 -3.48 7.94
N ALA A 127 4.35 -3.38 9.27
CA ALA A 127 4.86 -4.38 10.20
C ALA A 127 4.20 -5.75 10.02
N ILE A 128 2.86 -5.78 9.85
CA ILE A 128 2.12 -7.02 9.57
C ILE A 128 2.56 -7.62 8.23
N SER A 129 2.72 -6.80 7.18
CA SER A 129 3.19 -7.22 5.87
C SER A 129 4.57 -7.88 5.94
N ALA A 130 5.52 -7.24 6.63
CA ALA A 130 6.87 -7.78 6.82
C ALA A 130 6.86 -9.12 7.58
N ALA A 131 6.10 -9.18 8.69
CA ALA A 131 5.98 -10.39 9.49
C ALA A 131 5.33 -11.54 8.70
N LEU A 132 4.26 -11.25 7.95
CA LEU A 132 3.56 -12.21 7.11
C LEU A 132 4.49 -12.79 6.04
N ARG A 133 5.23 -11.92 5.34
CA ARG A 133 6.19 -12.32 4.30
C ARG A 133 7.29 -13.19 4.85
N GLN A 134 7.95 -12.75 5.93
CA GLN A 134 9.07 -13.49 6.49
C GLN A 134 8.61 -14.81 7.13
N GLY A 135 7.46 -14.80 7.79
CA GLY A 135 6.86 -15.98 8.39
C GLY A 135 6.47 -17.02 7.35
N LEU A 136 5.71 -16.64 6.31
CA LEU A 136 5.30 -17.57 5.26
C LEU A 136 6.46 -18.01 4.37
N PHE A 137 7.43 -17.14 4.09
CA PHE A 137 8.65 -17.53 3.38
C PHE A 137 9.40 -18.62 4.16
N TRP A 138 9.74 -18.37 5.43
CA TRP A 138 10.46 -19.38 6.23
C TRP A 138 9.62 -20.63 6.49
N GLY A 139 8.32 -20.50 6.71
CA GLY A 139 7.41 -21.64 6.82
C GLY A 139 7.39 -22.49 5.55
N GLY A 140 7.33 -21.84 4.39
CA GLY A 140 7.45 -22.49 3.08
C GLY A 140 8.81 -23.16 2.88
N VAL A 141 9.91 -22.52 3.27
CA VAL A 141 11.26 -23.10 3.23
C VAL A 141 11.32 -24.37 4.06
N LEU A 142 10.82 -24.34 5.30
CA LEU A 142 10.82 -25.51 6.18
C LEU A 142 9.96 -26.64 5.62
N ILE A 143 8.75 -26.34 5.14
CA ILE A 143 7.87 -27.37 4.53
C ILE A 143 8.51 -27.94 3.26
N GLY A 144 9.04 -27.09 2.39
CA GLY A 144 9.67 -27.50 1.15
C GLY A 144 10.89 -28.40 1.37
N ALA A 145 11.70 -28.09 2.38
CA ALA A 145 12.85 -28.91 2.78
C ALA A 145 12.43 -30.30 3.30
N GLN A 146 11.27 -30.41 3.93
CA GLN A 146 10.75 -31.67 4.48
C GLN A 146 10.04 -32.52 3.41
N VAL A 147 9.44 -31.89 2.39
CA VAL A 147 8.71 -32.59 1.31
C VAL A 147 9.66 -33.12 0.24
N SER A 148 10.86 -32.54 0.11
CA SER A 148 11.93 -33.15 -0.68
C SER A 148 12.46 -34.38 0.05
N ASP A 149 11.82 -35.54 -0.16
CA ASP A 149 12.29 -36.88 0.23
C ASP A 149 13.55 -37.27 -0.58
N GLY A 150 14.55 -36.39 -0.62
CA GLY A 150 15.81 -36.65 -1.28
C GLY A 150 16.52 -37.77 -0.53
N ASP A 151 16.61 -38.93 -1.16
CA ASP A 151 17.48 -40.02 -0.73
C ASP A 151 18.91 -39.47 -0.78
N CYS A 152 19.38 -38.98 0.37
CA CYS A 152 20.73 -38.48 0.54
C CYS A 152 21.65 -39.69 0.46
N GLY A 153 21.89 -40.19 -0.76
CA GLY A 153 22.60 -41.43 -1.00
C GLY A 153 23.88 -41.45 -0.18
N ASP A 154 24.03 -42.50 0.63
CA ASP A 154 25.08 -42.70 1.64
C ASP A 154 26.45 -42.25 1.11
N SER A 155 26.74 -40.98 1.31
CA SER A 155 28.02 -40.39 0.99
C SER A 155 28.74 -40.36 2.33
N ASP A 156 29.52 -41.41 2.59
CA ASP A 156 30.31 -41.67 3.81
C ASP A 156 31.42 -40.62 4.10
N GLY A 157 31.21 -39.36 3.74
CA GLY A 157 32.18 -38.28 3.94
C GLY A 157 31.49 -36.96 4.23
N ASP A 158 31.78 -36.43 5.42
CA ASP A 158 31.63 -35.05 5.90
C ASP A 158 30.72 -34.10 5.08
N PHE A 159 29.52 -33.84 5.62
CA PHE A 159 28.60 -32.76 5.22
C PHE A 159 28.17 -32.76 3.73
N ALA A 160 27.68 -33.88 3.21
CA ALA A 160 26.97 -33.89 1.95
C ALA A 160 25.66 -33.07 2.06
N ILE A 161 25.70 -31.82 1.60
CA ILE A 161 24.50 -30.99 1.44
C ILE A 161 23.66 -31.62 0.33
N CYS A 162 22.54 -32.26 0.69
CA CYS A 162 21.63 -32.84 -0.28
C CYS A 162 21.04 -31.71 -1.13
N THR A 163 21.49 -31.62 -2.38
CA THR A 163 21.08 -30.57 -3.33
C THR A 163 19.58 -30.55 -3.55
N ASP A 164 18.93 -31.70 -3.38
CA ASP A 164 17.50 -31.89 -3.55
C ASP A 164 16.70 -31.22 -2.42
N GLY A 165 17.25 -31.23 -1.20
CA GLY A 165 16.69 -30.53 -0.04
C GLY A 165 16.69 -29.02 -0.23
N LEU A 166 17.77 -28.47 -0.79
CA LEU A 166 17.87 -27.04 -1.08
C LEU A 166 16.89 -26.61 -2.17
N ALA A 167 16.70 -27.43 -3.21
CA ALA A 167 15.73 -27.17 -4.26
C ALA A 167 14.29 -27.16 -3.70
N GLY A 168 13.94 -28.17 -2.88
CA GLY A 168 12.65 -28.23 -2.18
C GLY A 168 12.42 -27.01 -1.29
N ALA A 169 13.40 -26.66 -0.47
CA ALA A 169 13.38 -25.48 0.39
C ALA A 169 13.17 -24.18 -0.40
N LEU A 170 13.87 -24.00 -1.52
CA LEU A 170 13.74 -22.81 -2.36
C LEU A 170 12.33 -22.73 -2.97
N VAL A 171 11.84 -23.81 -3.56
CA VAL A 171 10.48 -23.86 -4.14
C VAL A 171 9.43 -23.58 -3.07
N GLY A 172 9.54 -24.23 -1.91
CA GLY A 172 8.63 -24.02 -0.79
C GLY A 172 8.66 -22.57 -0.30
N GLY A 173 9.84 -21.97 -0.16
CA GLY A 173 10.01 -20.57 0.22
C GLY A 173 9.36 -19.61 -0.78
N LEU A 174 9.55 -19.82 -2.08
CA LEU A 174 8.93 -19.01 -3.14
C LEU A 174 7.40 -19.13 -3.15
N LEU A 175 6.86 -20.33 -2.91
CA LEU A 175 5.41 -20.53 -2.78
C LEU A 175 4.86 -19.82 -1.53
N GLY A 176 5.55 -19.94 -0.40
CA GLY A 176 5.20 -19.23 0.83
C GLY A 176 5.22 -17.72 0.65
N TYR A 177 6.24 -17.19 -0.01
CA TYR A 177 6.35 -15.77 -0.37
C TYR A 177 5.21 -15.33 -1.29
N GLY A 178 4.90 -16.09 -2.35
CA GLY A 178 3.80 -15.80 -3.26
C GLY A 178 2.46 -15.74 -2.54
N ALA A 179 2.19 -16.67 -1.63
CA ALA A 179 1.00 -16.65 -0.78
C ALA A 179 0.94 -15.39 0.09
N ALA A 180 2.07 -15.00 0.71
CA ALA A 180 2.15 -13.79 1.51
C ALA A 180 1.84 -12.53 0.69
N ALA A 181 2.39 -12.41 -0.52
CA ALA A 181 2.15 -11.30 -1.43
C ALA A 181 0.67 -11.17 -1.82
N VAL A 182 0.00 -12.29 -2.10
CA VAL A 182 -1.44 -12.30 -2.43
C VAL A 182 -2.29 -11.88 -1.22
N ILE A 183 -1.99 -12.40 -0.03
CA ILE A 183 -2.72 -12.03 1.20
C ILE A 183 -2.51 -10.54 1.52
N ASP A 184 -1.28 -10.05 1.42
CA ASP A 184 -0.92 -8.64 1.62
C ASP A 184 -1.69 -7.71 0.66
N ALA A 185 -1.66 -8.02 -0.64
CA ALA A 185 -2.37 -7.27 -1.66
C ALA A 185 -3.90 -7.27 -1.46
N ALA A 186 -4.48 -8.40 -1.03
CA ALA A 186 -5.92 -8.54 -0.83
C ALA A 186 -6.42 -7.88 0.47
N ALA A 187 -5.67 -8.04 1.57
CA ALA A 187 -6.13 -7.65 2.91
C ALA A 187 -5.53 -6.32 3.39
N LEU A 188 -4.26 -6.05 3.11
CA LEU A 188 -3.54 -4.90 3.68
C LEU A 188 -3.46 -3.71 2.73
N ALA A 189 -3.56 -3.91 1.40
CA ALA A 189 -3.50 -2.84 0.42
C ALA A 189 -4.86 -2.17 0.09
N VAL A 190 -5.80 -2.19 1.05
CA VAL A 190 -7.12 -1.53 0.96
C VAL A 190 -7.25 -0.44 2.01
N GLU A 191 -7.16 0.81 1.61
CA GLU A 191 -7.33 1.95 2.50
C GLU A 191 -8.79 2.38 2.55
N ARG A 192 -9.34 2.54 3.75
CA ARG A 192 -10.68 3.11 3.94
C ARG A 192 -10.50 4.54 4.39
N ARG A 193 -10.91 5.49 3.57
CA ARG A 193 -10.89 6.92 3.89
C ARG A 193 -12.33 7.41 4.00
N PRO A 194 -12.63 8.42 4.84
CA PRO A 194 -13.89 9.13 4.73
C PRO A 194 -14.03 9.59 3.28
N ALA A 195 -15.15 9.25 2.64
CA ALA A 195 -15.46 9.77 1.32
C ALA A 195 -15.37 11.28 1.42
N ARG A 196 -14.54 11.91 0.60
CA ARG A 196 -14.51 13.37 0.56
C ARG A 196 -15.92 13.81 0.25
N SER A 197 -16.55 14.52 1.19
CA SER A 197 -17.89 15.02 0.99
C SER A 197 -17.87 15.84 -0.30
N ALA A 198 -18.55 15.35 -1.34
CA ALA A 198 -18.54 15.99 -2.66
C ALA A 198 -19.01 17.45 -2.57
N SER A 199 -19.75 17.79 -1.51
CA SER A 199 -20.22 19.13 -1.18
C SER A 199 -19.16 20.11 -0.67
N ALA A 200 -17.93 19.69 -0.39
CA ALA A 200 -16.84 20.59 0.07
C ALA A 200 -15.60 20.56 -0.84
N ALA A 201 -15.62 19.74 -1.89
CA ALA A 201 -14.54 19.76 -2.88
C ALA A 201 -14.83 20.89 -3.86
N LEU A 202 -13.97 21.91 -3.88
CA LEU A 202 -13.93 22.97 -4.88
C LEU A 202 -13.97 22.34 -6.29
N ALA A 203 -15.16 22.27 -6.89
CA ALA A 203 -15.37 21.55 -8.14
C ALA A 203 -15.24 22.54 -9.29
N VAL A 204 -14.01 22.79 -9.76
CA VAL A 204 -13.77 23.71 -10.88
C VAL A 204 -13.87 22.95 -12.20
N HIS A 205 -14.89 23.25 -13.00
CA HIS A 205 -15.10 22.72 -14.34
C HIS A 205 -14.78 23.79 -15.39
N PRO A 206 -13.92 23.50 -16.37
CA PRO A 206 -13.74 24.38 -17.52
C PRO A 206 -15.05 24.43 -18.32
N ARG A 207 -15.48 25.64 -18.68
CA ARG A 207 -16.66 25.88 -19.50
C ARG A 207 -16.24 26.60 -20.77
N ILE A 208 -16.58 26.00 -21.90
CA ILE A 208 -16.47 26.63 -23.21
C ILE A 208 -17.88 27.00 -23.64
N SER A 209 -18.12 28.26 -23.94
CA SER A 209 -19.37 28.70 -24.59
C SER A 209 -19.05 29.26 -25.97
N ILE A 210 -19.85 28.84 -26.95
CA ILE A 210 -19.75 29.31 -28.34
C ILE A 210 -21.08 29.99 -28.64
N THR A 211 -21.01 31.29 -28.91
CA THR A 211 -22.12 32.06 -29.48
C THR A 211 -21.81 32.39 -30.93
N GLY A 212 -22.82 32.77 -31.73
CA GLY A 212 -22.65 33.05 -33.15
C GLY A 212 -21.62 34.15 -33.48
N GLU A 213 -21.23 34.94 -32.48
CA GLU A 213 -20.27 36.04 -32.64
C GLU A 213 -18.97 35.84 -31.84
N ARG A 214 -18.92 34.95 -30.83
CA ARG A 214 -17.77 34.85 -29.91
C ARG A 214 -17.59 33.44 -29.33
N VAL A 215 -16.34 33.10 -29.03
CA VAL A 215 -15.97 31.94 -28.20
C VAL A 215 -15.47 32.46 -26.85
N GLN A 216 -16.01 31.93 -25.75
CA GLN A 216 -15.58 32.26 -24.39
C GLN A 216 -15.07 31.00 -23.66
N LEU A 217 -13.97 31.18 -22.93
CA LEU A 217 -13.40 30.22 -22.00
C LEU A 217 -13.63 30.74 -20.59
N GLY A 218 -14.23 29.92 -19.73
CA GLY A 218 -14.47 30.24 -18.33
C GLY A 218 -14.25 29.04 -17.43
N LEU A 219 -14.29 29.30 -16.12
CA LEU A 219 -14.32 28.28 -15.08
C LEU A 219 -15.66 28.42 -14.36
N ALA A 220 -16.35 27.30 -14.13
CA ALA A 220 -17.57 27.24 -13.32
C ALA A 220 -17.34 26.23 -12.20
N GLY A 221 -17.91 26.46 -11.02
CA GLY A 221 -17.74 25.50 -9.94
C GLY A 221 -18.59 25.76 -8.71
N GLN A 222 -18.51 24.82 -7.78
CA GLN A 222 -19.01 24.98 -6.42
C GLN A 222 -17.83 25.38 -5.53
N PHE A 223 -17.97 26.51 -4.84
CA PHE A 223 -16.98 27.11 -3.94
C PHE A 223 -17.54 27.14 -2.52
#